data_AF-A0A9W6SZR9-F1
#
_entry.id   AF-A0A9W6SZR9-F1
#
_cell.length_a   1.000
_cell.length_b   1.000
_cell.length_c   1.000
_cell.angle_alpha   90.00
_cell.angle_beta   90.00
_cell.angle_gamma   90.00
#
_symmetry.space_group_name_H-M   'P 1'
#
loop_
_entity.id
_entity.type
_entity.pdbx_description
1 polymer ?
#
loop_
_entity_poly.entity_id
_entity_poly.type
_entity_poly.pdbx_seq_one_letter_code
_entity_poly.pdbx_strand_id
1 'polypeptide(L)'
;MKFTLSSLFIPFVAFQATQFAMAEPAIYETNSTAALDEFAFSGVIGWSEPVFAEIYHTCNSTTARMINAGLKDSLEVSSYAKKRLLEYGSEDEIYQRWFGNGSIFTVVGVLDWLVESNKDSLLYRCDDIDGQCAEHSNYPGYYRGDISGETVICDLFYTSKKPLYNMCYLGTLTDVHPKTYAGIDLLHRYLHIPLMSDDGYIGEYVDELEDILGYAQHNSSYAVRNVDSYLYYIADAYSIGVVPGGCLGDI
;
A
#
# COMPACT_ATOMS: atom_id res chain seq x y z
N MET A 1 63.38 -9.18 66.33
CA MET A 1 63.26 -8.79 64.91
C MET A 1 63.65 -9.97 64.04
N LYS A 2 62.66 -10.66 63.46
CA LYS A 2 62.77 -11.51 62.27
C LYS A 2 61.33 -11.69 61.75
N PHE A 3 61.00 -10.95 60.70
CA PHE A 3 59.80 -11.12 59.88
C PHE A 3 60.14 -12.08 58.74
N THR A 4 59.27 -13.04 58.44
CA THR A 4 59.13 -13.70 57.12
C THR A 4 57.89 -14.60 57.19
N LEU A 5 56.75 -14.14 56.68
CA LEU A 5 56.24 -14.27 55.30
C LEU A 5 55.27 -15.47 55.19
N SER A 6 54.00 -15.19 55.49
CA SER A 6 52.86 -16.07 55.24
C SER A 6 52.48 -15.97 53.77
N SER A 7 52.52 -17.10 53.06
CA SER A 7 52.17 -17.18 51.63
C SER A 7 50.64 -17.10 51.48
N LEU A 8 50.17 -15.98 50.94
CA LEU A 8 48.77 -15.79 50.56
C LEU A 8 48.49 -16.57 49.26
N PHE A 9 47.62 -17.58 49.33
CA PHE A 9 47.05 -18.21 48.15
C PHE A 9 45.93 -17.32 47.60
N ILE A 10 46.13 -16.74 46.42
CA ILE A 10 45.09 -16.03 45.67
C ILE A 10 44.53 -17.01 44.63
N PRO A 11 43.22 -17.32 44.63
CA PRO A 11 42.65 -18.15 43.58
C PRO A 11 42.57 -17.32 42.30
N PHE A 12 43.23 -17.79 41.25
CA PHE A 12 43.13 -17.24 39.91
C PHE A 12 41.75 -17.64 39.34
N VAL A 13 40.79 -16.72 39.37
CA VAL A 13 39.53 -16.88 38.65
C VAL A 13 39.80 -16.56 37.18
N ALA A 14 39.78 -17.58 36.33
CA ALA A 14 39.85 -17.39 34.88
C ALA A 14 38.56 -16.73 34.39
N PHE A 15 38.62 -15.43 34.08
CA PHE A 15 37.58 -14.77 33.31
C PHE A 15 37.63 -15.30 31.87
N GLN A 16 36.69 -16.17 31.51
CA GLN A 16 36.40 -16.46 30.11
C GLN A 16 35.72 -15.22 29.52
N ALA A 17 36.45 -14.48 28.70
CA ALA A 17 35.86 -13.48 27.82
C ALA A 17 35.03 -14.22 26.77
N THR A 18 33.72 -14.28 26.98
CA THR A 18 32.77 -14.64 25.92
C THR A 18 32.78 -13.54 24.88
N GLN A 19 33.50 -13.77 23.77
CA GLN A 19 33.31 -13.01 22.55
C GLN A 19 31.88 -13.25 22.07
N PHE A 20 31.00 -12.27 22.27
CA PHE A 20 29.78 -12.19 21.49
C PHE A 20 30.21 -11.90 20.05
N ALA A 21 30.09 -12.90 19.19
CA ALA A 21 30.14 -12.68 17.76
C ALA A 21 29.01 -11.70 17.42
N MET A 22 29.37 -10.46 17.08
CA MET A 22 28.44 -9.55 16.43
C MET A 22 28.04 -10.25 15.13
N ALA A 23 26.77 -10.65 15.03
CA ALA A 23 26.24 -11.17 13.77
C ALA A 23 26.52 -10.13 12.69
N GLU A 24 27.16 -10.54 11.59
CA GLU A 24 27.24 -9.69 10.40
C GLU A 24 25.83 -9.21 10.03
N PRO A 25 25.68 -7.97 9.55
CA PRO A 25 24.42 -7.55 8.97
C PRO A 25 24.12 -8.48 7.79
N ALA A 26 23.14 -9.35 7.97
CA ALA A 26 22.62 -10.16 6.89
C ALA A 26 21.96 -9.21 5.88
N ILE A 27 22.62 -8.97 4.76
CA ILE A 27 22.02 -8.33 3.60
C ILE A 27 21.09 -9.37 3.01
N TYR A 28 19.82 -9.35 3.44
CA TYR A 28 18.78 -10.14 2.82
C TYR A 28 18.30 -9.39 1.59
N GLU A 29 18.84 -9.73 0.42
CA GLU A 29 18.10 -9.60 -0.84
C GLU A 29 16.79 -10.38 -0.65
N THR A 30 15.70 -9.68 -0.34
CA THR A 30 14.47 -10.38 -0.02
C THR A 30 13.96 -11.02 -1.31
N ASN A 31 13.83 -12.34 -1.32
CA ASN A 31 13.19 -13.11 -2.40
C ASN A 31 11.76 -12.59 -2.73
N SER A 32 11.20 -11.77 -1.85
CA SER A 32 9.93 -11.07 -2.00
C SER A 32 9.92 -10.04 -3.13
N THR A 33 11.01 -9.28 -3.30
CA THR A 33 11.14 -8.28 -4.37
C THR A 33 11.27 -8.98 -5.72
N ALA A 34 12.16 -9.97 -5.82
CA ALA A 34 12.27 -10.79 -7.02
C ALA A 34 10.96 -11.51 -7.39
N ALA A 35 10.19 -11.96 -6.39
CA ALA A 35 8.86 -12.56 -6.62
C ALA A 35 7.77 -11.53 -6.95
N LEU A 36 7.96 -10.25 -6.63
CA LEU A 36 7.09 -9.14 -7.07
C LEU A 36 7.37 -8.85 -8.54
N ASP A 37 8.64 -8.78 -8.92
CA ASP A 37 9.06 -8.61 -10.30
C ASP A 37 8.59 -9.80 -11.17
N GLU A 38 8.77 -11.04 -10.73
CA GLU A 38 8.29 -12.23 -11.45
C GLU A 38 6.77 -12.21 -11.64
N PHE A 39 6.01 -11.80 -10.62
CA PHE A 39 4.55 -11.66 -10.73
C PHE A 39 4.16 -10.60 -11.75
N ALA A 40 4.83 -9.45 -11.71
CA ALA A 40 4.67 -8.37 -12.68
C ALA A 40 4.95 -8.82 -14.13
N PHE A 41 6.02 -9.60 -14.36
CA PHE A 41 6.41 -10.08 -15.69
C PHE A 41 5.64 -11.33 -16.16
N SER A 42 4.82 -11.96 -15.31
CA SER A 42 4.13 -13.22 -15.65
C SER A 42 3.06 -13.09 -16.74
N GLY A 43 2.81 -11.88 -17.27
CA GLY A 43 1.99 -11.65 -18.46
C GLY A 43 0.48 -11.87 -18.26
N VAL A 44 0.08 -12.23 -17.05
CA VAL A 44 -1.27 -11.99 -16.56
C VAL A 44 -1.22 -10.58 -15.97
N ILE A 45 -2.27 -9.74 -16.13
CA ILE A 45 -2.47 -8.45 -15.43
C ILE A 45 -2.06 -7.19 -16.25
N GLY A 46 -2.53 -7.04 -17.50
CA GLY A 46 -2.88 -5.75 -18.15
C GLY A 46 -1.80 -4.69 -18.48
N TRP A 47 -0.60 -4.79 -17.92
CA TRP A 47 0.55 -3.87 -18.09
C TRP A 47 1.82 -4.66 -18.36
N SER A 48 2.77 -4.03 -19.05
CA SER A 48 4.05 -4.67 -19.40
C SER A 48 5.18 -4.31 -18.45
N GLU A 49 5.12 -3.13 -17.82
CA GLU A 49 6.23 -2.59 -17.03
C GLU A 49 5.70 -1.91 -15.75
N PRO A 50 5.07 -2.65 -14.82
CA PRO A 50 4.64 -2.06 -13.55
C PRO A 50 5.86 -1.62 -12.74
N VAL A 51 5.77 -0.43 -12.16
CA VAL A 51 6.84 0.18 -11.36
C VAL A 51 6.36 0.33 -9.92
N PHE A 52 7.17 -0.11 -8.97
CA PHE A 52 6.88 -0.02 -7.54
C PHE A 52 7.85 0.92 -6.83
N ALA A 53 7.35 1.64 -5.82
CA ALA A 53 8.19 2.47 -4.96
C ALA A 53 9.16 1.60 -4.12
N GLU A 54 10.34 2.15 -3.79
CA GLU A 54 11.33 1.44 -2.98
C GLU A 54 10.83 1.29 -1.53
N ILE A 55 11.03 0.10 -0.95
CA ILE A 55 10.85 -0.14 0.47
C ILE A 55 12.15 0.21 1.18
N TYR A 56 12.14 1.32 1.92
CA TYR A 56 13.33 1.85 2.58
C TYR A 56 13.86 0.90 3.67
N HIS A 57 15.16 0.97 3.94
CA HIS A 57 15.85 0.06 4.87
C HIS A 57 15.39 0.13 6.34
N THR A 58 14.52 1.09 6.68
CA THR A 58 13.88 1.16 7.99
C THR A 58 12.79 0.11 8.18
N CYS A 59 12.36 -0.55 7.10
CA CYS A 59 11.49 -1.70 7.11
C CYS A 59 12.27 -2.99 7.35
N ASN A 60 11.88 -3.76 8.38
CA ASN A 60 12.44 -5.09 8.60
C ASN A 60 11.90 -6.11 7.56
N SER A 61 12.47 -7.31 7.55
CA SER A 61 12.11 -8.34 6.58
C SER A 61 10.64 -8.79 6.64
N THR A 62 9.99 -8.69 7.80
CA THR A 62 8.58 -9.05 7.96
C THR A 62 7.68 -7.96 7.40
N THR A 63 7.94 -6.69 7.74
CA THR A 63 7.14 -5.56 7.25
C THR A 63 7.31 -5.39 5.75
N ALA A 64 8.53 -5.52 5.23
CA ALA A 64 8.81 -5.52 3.80
C ALA A 64 8.07 -6.64 3.04
N ARG A 65 7.94 -7.84 3.62
CA ARG A 65 7.14 -8.93 3.02
C ARG A 65 5.66 -8.56 2.92
N MET A 66 5.10 -7.92 3.94
CA MET A 66 3.70 -7.52 3.96
C MET A 66 3.40 -6.39 2.97
N ILE A 67 4.31 -5.40 2.86
CA ILE A 67 4.20 -4.35 1.84
C ILE A 67 4.28 -4.98 0.45
N ASN A 68 5.26 -5.84 0.19
CA ASN A 68 5.37 -6.54 -1.10
C ASN A 68 4.12 -7.35 -1.46
N ALA A 69 3.51 -8.04 -0.49
CA ALA A 69 2.24 -8.74 -0.70
C ALA A 69 1.11 -7.78 -1.07
N GLY A 70 1.01 -6.64 -0.38
CA GLY A 70 0.07 -5.58 -0.73
C GLY A 70 0.34 -5.00 -2.12
N LEU A 71 1.61 -4.84 -2.53
CA LEU A 71 1.94 -4.34 -3.87
C LEU A 71 1.52 -5.34 -4.97
N LYS A 72 1.66 -6.65 -4.74
CA LYS A 72 1.09 -7.68 -5.64
C LYS A 72 -0.42 -7.55 -5.76
N ASP A 73 -1.10 -7.44 -4.61
CA ASP A 73 -2.54 -7.23 -4.52
C ASP A 73 -2.96 -5.96 -5.28
N SER A 74 -2.17 -4.88 -5.18
CA SER A 74 -2.43 -3.60 -5.86
C SER A 74 -2.39 -3.73 -7.38
N LEU A 75 -1.46 -4.52 -7.91
CA LEU A 75 -1.34 -4.80 -9.33
C LEU A 75 -2.50 -5.69 -9.81
N GLU A 76 -2.83 -6.73 -9.05
CA GLU A 76 -3.96 -7.62 -9.33
C GLU A 76 -5.27 -6.83 -9.45
N VAL A 77 -5.65 -6.10 -8.40
CA VAL A 77 -6.92 -5.38 -8.34
C VAL A 77 -7.02 -4.29 -9.43
N SER A 78 -5.92 -3.57 -9.68
CA SER A 78 -5.86 -2.55 -10.74
C SER A 78 -6.08 -3.16 -12.13
N SER A 79 -5.61 -4.38 -12.38
CA SER A 79 -5.78 -5.00 -13.69
C SER A 79 -7.20 -5.43 -13.98
N TYR A 80 -7.94 -5.88 -12.97
CA TYR A 80 -9.35 -6.17 -13.11
C TYR A 80 -10.12 -4.89 -13.45
N ALA A 81 -9.78 -3.79 -12.78
CA ALA A 81 -10.34 -2.47 -13.07
C ALA A 81 -10.03 -2.03 -14.51
N LYS A 82 -8.76 -2.03 -14.93
CA LYS A 82 -8.37 -1.66 -16.29
C LYS A 82 -8.98 -2.58 -17.35
N LYS A 83 -8.97 -3.91 -17.12
CA LYS A 83 -9.59 -4.88 -18.02
C LYS A 83 -11.06 -4.56 -18.24
N ARG A 84 -11.82 -4.35 -17.15
CA ARG A 84 -13.24 -3.99 -17.24
C ARG A 84 -13.43 -2.67 -17.99
N LEU A 85 -12.63 -1.65 -17.66
CA LEU A 85 -12.69 -0.35 -18.33
C LEU A 85 -12.52 -0.46 -19.85
N LEU A 86 -11.54 -1.26 -20.29
CA LEU A 86 -11.25 -1.46 -21.70
C LEU A 86 -12.28 -2.34 -22.41
N GLU A 87 -12.91 -3.27 -21.69
CA GLU A 87 -13.91 -4.20 -22.25
C GLU A 87 -15.29 -3.55 -22.40
N TYR A 88 -15.73 -2.75 -21.42
CA TYR A 88 -17.09 -2.21 -21.37
C TYR A 88 -17.18 -0.69 -21.58
N GLY A 89 -16.06 0.03 -21.45
CA GLY A 89 -16.00 1.47 -21.69
C GLY A 89 -16.76 2.30 -20.65
N SER A 90 -17.09 3.55 -21.00
CA SER A 90 -17.74 4.50 -20.10
C SER A 90 -19.23 4.23 -19.88
N GLU A 91 -19.86 3.43 -20.73
CA GLU A 91 -21.28 3.08 -20.59
C GLU A 91 -21.50 1.93 -19.60
N ASP A 92 -20.42 1.35 -19.09
CA ASP A 92 -20.46 0.30 -18.08
C ASP A 92 -21.15 0.78 -16.79
N GLU A 93 -21.96 -0.09 -16.18
CA GLU A 93 -22.70 0.25 -14.97
C GLU A 93 -21.78 0.57 -13.78
N ILE A 94 -20.60 -0.07 -13.68
CA ILE A 94 -19.63 0.22 -12.63
C ILE A 94 -18.93 1.54 -12.91
N TYR A 95 -18.56 1.78 -14.17
CA TYR A 95 -18.00 3.07 -14.55
C TYR A 95 -18.96 4.22 -14.22
N GLN A 96 -20.22 4.12 -14.65
CA GLN A 96 -21.23 5.14 -14.41
C GLN A 96 -21.51 5.35 -12.91
N ARG A 97 -21.45 4.29 -12.10
CA ARG A 97 -21.64 4.39 -10.64
C ARG A 97 -20.60 5.25 -9.96
N TRP A 98 -19.33 5.11 -10.34
CA TRP A 98 -18.22 5.75 -9.63
C TRP A 98 -17.72 7.03 -10.30
N PHE A 99 -17.97 7.19 -11.60
CA PHE A 99 -17.47 8.31 -12.39
C PHE A 99 -18.53 9.04 -13.22
N GLY A 100 -19.74 8.47 -13.38
CA GLY A 100 -20.82 9.05 -14.19
C GLY A 100 -20.38 9.37 -15.63
N ASN A 101 -20.75 10.55 -16.11
CA ASN A 101 -20.31 11.08 -17.42
C ASN A 101 -18.87 11.61 -17.43
N GLY A 102 -18.04 11.14 -16.50
CA GLY A 102 -16.65 11.54 -16.37
C GLY A 102 -15.82 11.07 -17.56
N SER A 103 -14.69 11.74 -17.81
CA SER A 103 -13.79 11.38 -18.90
C SER A 103 -13.12 10.03 -18.67
N ILE A 104 -13.42 9.05 -19.52
CA ILE A 104 -12.75 7.74 -19.50
C ILE A 104 -11.25 7.85 -19.70
N PHE A 105 -10.80 8.85 -20.47
CA PHE A 105 -9.39 9.12 -20.69
C PHE A 105 -8.69 9.57 -19.40
N THR A 106 -9.40 10.27 -18.51
CA THR A 106 -8.86 10.60 -17.18
C THR A 106 -8.72 9.34 -16.34
N VAL A 107 -9.77 8.52 -16.28
CA VAL A 107 -9.76 7.29 -15.46
C VAL A 107 -8.67 6.31 -15.91
N VAL A 108 -8.59 6.00 -17.21
CA VAL A 108 -7.56 5.09 -17.73
C VAL A 108 -6.16 5.68 -17.55
N GLY A 109 -6.00 7.00 -17.76
CA GLY A 109 -4.74 7.69 -17.56
C GLY A 109 -4.25 7.62 -16.11
N VAL A 110 -5.15 7.75 -15.13
CA VAL A 110 -4.81 7.61 -13.71
C VAL A 110 -4.46 6.16 -13.35
N LEU A 111 -5.19 5.17 -13.87
CA LEU A 111 -4.83 3.76 -13.65
C LEU A 111 -3.46 3.42 -14.23
N ASP A 112 -3.17 3.86 -15.46
CA ASP A 112 -1.86 3.68 -16.09
C ASP A 112 -0.76 4.42 -15.31
N TRP A 113 -1.04 5.65 -14.88
CA TRP A 113 -0.11 6.44 -14.08
C TRP A 113 0.21 5.77 -12.74
N LEU A 114 -0.79 5.27 -12.01
CA LEU A 114 -0.58 4.57 -10.75
C LEU A 114 0.33 3.34 -10.89
N VAL A 115 0.20 2.60 -11.99
CA VAL A 115 0.91 1.34 -12.19
C VAL A 115 2.28 1.52 -12.85
N GLU A 116 2.39 2.26 -13.94
CA GLU A 116 3.60 2.31 -14.78
C GLU A 116 4.43 3.60 -14.68
N SER A 117 3.95 4.63 -13.96
CA SER A 117 4.76 5.86 -13.79
C SER A 117 6.07 5.57 -13.05
N ASN A 118 7.09 6.40 -13.29
CA ASN A 118 8.35 6.35 -12.56
C ASN A 118 8.11 6.59 -11.05
N LYS A 119 8.64 5.69 -10.21
CA LYS A 119 8.55 5.76 -8.74
C LYS A 119 9.92 5.77 -8.06
N ASP A 120 10.99 6.11 -8.78
CA ASP A 120 12.38 6.11 -8.28
C ASP A 120 12.56 7.09 -7.11
N SER A 121 11.75 8.16 -7.08
CA SER A 121 11.74 9.14 -5.98
C SER A 121 10.67 8.87 -4.94
N LEU A 122 10.01 7.71 -4.97
CA LEU A 122 9.00 7.31 -3.99
C LEU A 122 9.56 6.29 -3.01
N LEU A 123 9.31 6.49 -1.72
CA LEU A 123 9.76 5.61 -0.64
C LEU A 123 8.61 5.19 0.29
N TYR A 124 8.56 3.89 0.60
CA TYR A 124 7.86 3.36 1.75
C TYR A 124 8.80 3.29 2.95
N ARG A 125 8.45 3.95 4.04
CA ARG A 125 9.20 3.94 5.31
C ARG A 125 8.44 3.20 6.40
N CYS A 126 9.17 2.57 7.31
CA CYS A 126 8.58 1.90 8.48
C CYS A 126 9.02 2.50 9.82
N ASP A 127 9.79 3.58 9.78
CA ASP A 127 10.13 4.41 10.94
C ASP A 127 9.15 5.59 11.05
N ASP A 128 8.66 5.85 12.26
CA ASP A 128 7.83 7.02 12.59
C ASP A 128 8.69 8.28 12.71
N ILE A 129 9.30 8.66 11.58
CA ILE A 129 10.35 9.70 11.53
C ILE A 129 9.84 11.08 11.95
N ASP A 130 8.54 11.34 11.80
CA ASP A 130 7.88 12.59 12.19
C ASP A 130 7.00 12.47 13.45
N GLY A 131 6.94 11.28 14.07
CA GLY A 131 6.18 11.03 15.31
C GLY A 131 4.66 10.95 15.13
N GLN A 132 4.15 10.97 13.90
CA GLN A 132 2.71 11.00 13.59
C GLN A 132 2.02 9.66 13.85
N CYS A 133 2.72 8.53 13.71
CA CYS A 133 2.15 7.23 14.10
C CYS A 133 1.91 7.15 15.61
N ALA A 134 2.83 7.68 16.40
CA ALA A 134 2.71 7.72 17.86
C ALA A 134 1.64 8.70 18.33
N GLU A 135 1.51 9.86 17.67
CA GLU A 135 0.48 10.87 17.97
C GLU A 135 -0.92 10.38 17.59
N HIS A 136 -1.05 9.70 16.46
CA HIS A 136 -2.32 9.25 15.89
C HIS A 136 -2.40 7.73 15.82
N SER A 137 -2.77 7.11 16.95
CA SER A 137 -2.89 5.64 17.07
C SER A 137 -3.86 4.97 16.08
N ASN A 138 -4.73 5.74 15.43
CA ASN A 138 -5.67 5.28 14.41
C ASN A 138 -5.13 5.41 12.98
N TYR A 139 -3.91 5.93 12.78
CA TYR A 139 -3.32 6.09 11.45
C TYR A 139 -2.57 4.82 11.05
N PRO A 140 -2.97 4.14 9.96
CA PRO A 140 -2.17 3.06 9.40
C PRO A 140 -0.89 3.60 8.73
N GLY A 141 -0.78 4.91 8.56
CA GLY A 141 0.37 5.58 7.96
C GLY A 141 -0.01 6.95 7.46
N TYR A 142 0.97 7.68 6.96
CA TYR A 142 0.81 9.06 6.50
C TYR A 142 1.80 9.36 5.37
N TYR A 143 1.54 10.39 4.56
CA TYR A 143 2.54 10.93 3.63
C TYR A 143 3.29 12.08 4.30
N ARG A 144 4.57 12.25 3.99
CA ARG A 144 5.37 13.32 4.58
C ARG A 144 5.15 14.61 3.80
N GLY A 145 4.36 15.54 4.33
CA GLY A 145 3.99 16.78 3.62
C GLY A 145 5.17 17.64 3.14
N ASP A 146 6.27 17.63 3.89
CA ASP A 146 7.49 18.39 3.55
C ASP A 146 8.38 17.68 2.52
N ILE A 147 8.13 16.39 2.22
CA ILE A 147 8.87 15.60 1.24
C ILE A 147 7.89 14.88 0.31
N SER A 148 7.75 15.39 -0.91
CA SER A 148 6.76 15.01 -1.91
C SER A 148 6.85 13.57 -2.47
N GLY A 149 7.63 12.68 -1.86
CA GLY A 149 7.83 11.31 -2.32
C GLY A 149 7.85 10.25 -1.21
N GLU A 150 7.67 10.62 0.06
CA GLU A 150 7.78 9.64 1.15
C GLU A 150 6.43 9.35 1.80
N THR A 151 6.12 8.07 1.98
CA THR A 151 5.00 7.63 2.82
C THR A 151 5.51 6.70 3.92
N VAL A 152 5.03 6.96 5.13
CA VAL A 152 5.31 6.18 6.32
C VAL A 152 4.17 5.18 6.54
N ILE A 153 4.55 3.93 6.82
CA ILE A 153 3.65 2.82 7.17
C ILE A 153 3.77 2.59 8.68
N CYS A 154 2.69 2.86 9.42
CA CYS A 154 2.62 2.66 10.87
C CYS A 154 2.31 1.20 11.22
N ASP A 155 2.57 0.81 12.48
CA ASP A 155 2.28 -0.55 12.99
C ASP A 155 0.81 -0.98 12.79
N LEU A 156 -0.12 -0.03 12.84
CA LEU A 156 -1.54 -0.29 12.60
C LEU A 156 -1.79 -0.86 11.19
N PHE A 157 -1.01 -0.49 10.17
CA PHE A 157 -1.17 -1.07 8.83
C PHE A 157 -1.06 -2.60 8.85
N TYR A 158 -0.02 -3.12 9.50
CA TYR A 158 0.28 -4.55 9.51
C TYR A 158 -0.74 -5.39 10.29
N THR A 159 -1.51 -4.76 11.19
CA THR A 159 -2.48 -5.46 12.04
C THR A 159 -3.92 -5.26 11.56
N SER A 160 -4.23 -4.09 11.00
CA SER A 160 -5.59 -3.72 10.56
C SER A 160 -5.87 -4.12 9.11
N LYS A 161 -4.92 -3.91 8.19
CA LYS A 161 -5.14 -4.16 6.77
C LYS A 161 -5.23 -5.66 6.48
N LYS A 162 -6.02 -5.99 5.46
CA LYS A 162 -6.30 -7.36 5.06
C LYS A 162 -5.72 -7.64 3.67
N PRO A 163 -5.24 -8.86 3.41
CA PRO A 163 -4.92 -9.28 2.06
C PRO A 163 -6.14 -9.17 1.14
N LEU A 164 -5.92 -8.96 -0.16
CA LEU A 164 -6.98 -8.81 -1.15
C LEU A 164 -7.91 -10.03 -1.24
N TYR A 165 -7.40 -11.24 -1.03
CA TYR A 165 -8.20 -12.46 -1.07
C TYR A 165 -9.32 -12.52 -0.01
N ASN A 166 -9.31 -11.63 0.98
CA ASN A 166 -10.40 -11.48 1.95
C ASN A 166 -11.59 -10.66 1.39
N MET A 167 -11.49 -10.09 0.19
CA MET A 167 -12.57 -9.30 -0.40
C MET A 167 -13.82 -10.16 -0.59
N CYS A 168 -14.99 -9.57 -0.32
CA CYS A 168 -16.30 -10.24 -0.28
C CYS A 168 -16.48 -11.29 0.82
N TYR A 169 -15.43 -11.69 1.54
CA TYR A 169 -15.54 -12.57 2.70
C TYR A 169 -15.81 -11.78 4.00
N LEU A 170 -15.26 -10.57 4.11
CA LEU A 170 -15.41 -9.74 5.31
C LEU A 170 -16.74 -8.98 5.38
N GLY A 171 -17.46 -8.90 4.26
CA GLY A 171 -18.67 -8.11 4.10
C GLY A 171 -18.80 -7.59 2.67
N THR A 172 -19.81 -6.76 2.44
CA THR A 172 -19.98 -6.03 1.18
C THR A 172 -19.07 -4.80 1.13
N LEU A 173 -18.93 -4.15 -0.02
CA LEU A 173 -18.18 -2.91 -0.17
C LEU A 173 -18.84 -1.72 0.54
N THR A 174 -20.16 -1.76 0.76
CA THR A 174 -20.88 -0.80 1.61
C THR A 174 -20.57 -0.98 3.10
N ASP A 175 -20.25 -2.20 3.54
CA ASP A 175 -19.93 -2.51 4.94
C ASP A 175 -18.42 -2.40 5.23
N VAL A 176 -17.59 -2.72 4.22
CA VAL A 176 -16.14 -2.81 4.33
C VAL A 176 -15.49 -1.90 3.30
N HIS A 177 -15.00 -0.76 3.78
CA HIS A 177 -14.36 0.24 2.94
C HIS A 177 -13.17 -0.34 2.15
N PRO A 178 -12.99 0.01 0.85
CA PRO A 178 -11.89 -0.48 0.02
C PRO A 178 -10.48 -0.36 0.63
N LYS A 179 -10.18 0.73 1.36
CA LYS A 179 -8.90 0.92 2.06
C LYS A 179 -8.63 -0.09 3.18
N THR A 180 -9.56 -0.98 3.50
CA THR A 180 -9.31 -2.13 4.40
C THR A 180 -8.32 -3.12 3.79
N TYR A 181 -8.30 -3.24 2.46
CA TYR A 181 -7.41 -4.16 1.75
C TYR A 181 -6.06 -3.50 1.47
N ALA A 182 -4.98 -4.18 1.83
CA ALA A 182 -3.63 -3.63 1.80
C ALA A 182 -3.22 -3.12 0.41
N GLY A 183 -3.55 -3.86 -0.66
CA GLY A 183 -3.24 -3.43 -2.03
C GLY A 183 -3.96 -2.16 -2.46
N ILE A 184 -5.22 -1.98 -2.05
CA ILE A 184 -5.98 -0.76 -2.33
C ILE A 184 -5.46 0.41 -1.48
N ASP A 185 -5.13 0.17 -0.20
CA ASP A 185 -4.54 1.20 0.67
C ASP A 185 -3.18 1.70 0.16
N LEU A 186 -2.37 0.83 -0.47
CA LEU A 186 -1.09 1.24 -1.04
C LEU A 186 -1.26 2.12 -2.29
N LEU A 187 -2.27 1.86 -3.14
CA LEU A 187 -2.64 2.76 -4.26
C LEU A 187 -3.19 4.09 -3.75
N HIS A 188 -4.05 4.03 -2.73
CA HIS A 188 -4.59 5.19 -2.06
C HIS A 188 -3.48 6.15 -1.60
N ARG A 189 -2.43 5.60 -0.97
CA ARG A 189 -1.27 6.38 -0.53
C ARG A 189 -0.55 7.08 -1.66
N TYR A 190 -0.42 6.45 -2.83
CA TYR A 190 0.15 7.14 -3.99
C TYR A 190 -0.67 8.38 -4.34
N LEU A 191 -1.99 8.32 -4.28
CA LEU A 191 -2.83 9.47 -4.61
C LEU A 191 -2.79 10.61 -3.57
N HIS A 192 -2.23 10.40 -2.39
CA HIS A 192 -1.92 11.48 -1.45
C HIS A 192 -0.56 12.13 -1.70
N ILE A 193 0.34 11.48 -2.43
CA ILE A 193 1.69 11.99 -2.69
C ILE A 193 1.61 13.01 -3.83
N PRO A 194 2.05 14.27 -3.64
CA PRO A 194 1.93 15.32 -4.68
C PRO A 194 2.54 14.96 -6.04
N LEU A 195 3.65 14.21 -6.05
CA LEU A 195 4.27 13.73 -7.28
C LEU A 195 3.36 12.79 -8.10
N MET A 196 2.54 12.00 -7.41
CA MET A 196 1.67 11.00 -8.01
C MET A 196 0.25 11.53 -8.26
N SER A 197 -0.16 12.55 -7.51
CA SER A 197 -1.49 13.15 -7.61
C SER A 197 -1.56 14.39 -8.50
N ASP A 198 -0.44 14.76 -9.14
CA ASP A 198 -0.26 16.01 -9.91
C ASP A 198 -0.68 17.22 -9.07
N ASP A 199 -0.02 17.36 -7.91
CA ASP A 199 -0.23 18.44 -6.93
C ASP A 199 -1.71 18.62 -6.53
N GLY A 200 -2.42 17.49 -6.35
CA GLY A 200 -3.83 17.47 -5.97
C GLY A 200 -4.83 17.59 -7.12
N TYR A 201 -4.40 17.41 -8.37
CA TYR A 201 -5.31 17.19 -9.51
C TYR A 201 -6.20 15.96 -9.29
N ILE A 202 -5.63 14.87 -8.77
CA ILE A 202 -6.38 13.80 -8.10
C ILE A 202 -6.30 14.07 -6.60
N GLY A 203 -7.45 14.17 -5.93
CA GLY A 203 -7.51 14.55 -4.52
C GLY A 203 -8.63 13.84 -3.78
N GLU A 204 -8.51 13.76 -2.47
CA GLU A 204 -9.58 13.28 -1.59
C GLU A 204 -10.56 14.44 -1.38
N TYR A 205 -11.51 14.60 -2.32
CA TYR A 205 -12.51 15.68 -2.26
C TYR A 205 -13.73 15.27 -1.43
N VAL A 206 -14.12 13.99 -1.52
CA VAL A 206 -15.16 13.33 -0.73
C VAL A 206 -14.77 11.87 -0.48
N ASP A 207 -15.00 11.39 0.73
CA ASP A 207 -14.65 10.03 1.18
C ASP A 207 -15.87 9.22 1.66
N GLU A 208 -16.99 9.88 1.96
CA GLU A 208 -18.25 9.24 2.32
C GLU A 208 -18.98 8.67 1.08
N LEU A 209 -19.51 7.45 1.19
CA LEU A 209 -20.11 6.71 0.08
C LEU A 209 -21.23 7.48 -0.64
N GLU A 210 -22.12 8.13 0.11
CA GLU A 210 -23.23 8.93 -0.45
C GLU A 210 -22.70 10.10 -1.29
N ASP A 211 -21.66 10.78 -0.81
CA ASP A 211 -21.06 11.92 -1.48
C ASP A 211 -20.27 11.51 -2.74
N ILE A 212 -19.58 10.35 -2.68
CA ILE A 212 -18.90 9.75 -3.83
C ILE A 212 -19.91 9.45 -4.96
N LEU A 213 -21.03 8.81 -4.62
CA LEU A 213 -22.11 8.54 -5.58
C LEU A 213 -22.75 9.85 -6.08
N GLY A 214 -22.92 10.83 -5.20
CA GLY A 214 -23.40 12.17 -5.56
C GLY A 214 -22.49 12.88 -6.57
N TYR A 215 -21.17 12.72 -6.45
CA TYR A 215 -20.20 13.23 -7.43
C TYR A 215 -20.38 12.57 -8.79
N ALA A 216 -20.52 11.24 -8.85
CA ALA A 216 -20.76 10.57 -10.13
C ALA A 216 -22.06 11.06 -10.80
N GLN A 217 -23.14 11.25 -10.03
CA GLN A 217 -24.44 11.66 -10.54
C GLN A 217 -24.52 13.13 -10.96
N HIS A 218 -23.86 14.03 -10.23
CA HIS A 218 -24.09 15.47 -10.34
C HIS A 218 -22.83 16.28 -10.66
N ASN A 219 -21.64 15.71 -10.50
CA ASN A 219 -20.37 16.41 -10.67
C ASN A 219 -19.25 15.47 -11.16
N SER A 220 -19.48 14.84 -12.31
CA SER A 220 -18.56 13.83 -12.85
C SER A 220 -17.13 14.33 -13.12
N SER A 221 -16.97 15.65 -13.34
CA SER A 221 -15.66 16.31 -13.44
C SER A 221 -14.83 16.20 -12.16
N TYR A 222 -15.48 16.17 -10.99
CA TYR A 222 -14.82 15.88 -9.71
C TYR A 222 -14.78 14.39 -9.40
N ALA A 223 -15.78 13.60 -9.84
CA ALA A 223 -15.76 12.14 -9.63
C ALA A 223 -14.50 11.49 -10.22
N VAL A 224 -14.09 11.85 -11.44
CA VAL A 224 -12.85 11.32 -12.06
C VAL A 224 -11.56 11.88 -11.46
N ARG A 225 -11.67 12.78 -10.50
CA ARG A 225 -10.53 13.36 -9.75
C ARG A 225 -10.56 12.99 -8.28
N ASN A 226 -11.62 12.32 -7.83
CA ASN A 226 -11.78 11.95 -6.43
C ASN A 226 -11.08 10.63 -6.14
N VAL A 227 -10.23 10.61 -5.11
CA VAL A 227 -9.47 9.44 -4.68
C VAL A 227 -10.38 8.25 -4.41
N ASP A 228 -11.39 8.40 -3.56
CA ASP A 228 -12.24 7.28 -3.17
C ASP A 228 -13.10 6.76 -4.33
N SER A 229 -13.43 7.58 -5.33
CA SER A 229 -14.07 7.09 -6.56
C SER A 229 -13.21 6.03 -7.26
N TYR A 230 -11.87 6.19 -7.28
CA TYR A 230 -10.97 5.16 -7.79
C TYR A 230 -10.93 3.93 -6.90
N LEU A 231 -10.86 4.11 -5.57
CA LEU A 231 -10.78 2.97 -4.64
C LEU A 231 -12.01 2.07 -4.74
N TYR A 232 -13.20 2.68 -4.81
CA TYR A 232 -14.45 1.93 -4.98
C TYR A 232 -14.57 1.34 -6.38
N TYR A 233 -14.22 2.07 -7.45
CA TYR A 233 -14.22 1.51 -8.80
C TYR A 233 -13.35 0.26 -8.93
N ILE A 234 -12.13 0.34 -8.40
CA ILE A 234 -11.15 -0.76 -8.44
C ILE A 234 -11.65 -1.96 -7.63
N ALA A 235 -12.18 -1.73 -6.42
CA ALA A 235 -12.74 -2.78 -5.58
C ALA A 235 -13.97 -3.46 -6.22
N ASP A 236 -14.91 -2.68 -6.75
CA ASP A 236 -16.15 -3.16 -7.34
C ASP A 236 -15.87 -3.99 -8.60
N ALA A 237 -15.02 -3.47 -9.50
CA ALA A 237 -14.59 -4.19 -10.69
C ALA A 237 -13.89 -5.52 -10.35
N TYR A 238 -13.04 -5.55 -9.32
CA TYR A 238 -12.41 -6.79 -8.84
C TYR A 238 -13.42 -7.75 -8.20
N SER A 239 -14.37 -7.24 -7.42
CA SER A 239 -15.34 -8.05 -6.69
C SER A 239 -16.15 -8.99 -7.58
N ILE A 240 -16.47 -8.56 -8.81
CA ILE A 240 -17.16 -9.37 -9.81
C ILE A 240 -16.32 -10.56 -10.29
N GLY A 241 -15.00 -10.40 -10.29
CA GLY A 241 -14.05 -11.48 -10.53
C GLY A 241 -13.97 -12.49 -9.40
N VAL A 242 -14.32 -12.10 -8.17
CA VAL A 242 -14.27 -12.93 -6.96
C VAL A 242 -15.57 -13.72 -6.77
N VAL A 243 -16.71 -13.04 -6.85
CA VAL A 243 -18.05 -13.64 -6.71
C VAL A 243 -18.95 -13.21 -7.87
N PRO A 244 -19.78 -14.11 -8.44
CA PRO A 244 -20.72 -13.74 -9.50
C PRO A 244 -21.65 -12.60 -9.05
N GLY A 245 -21.66 -11.49 -9.81
CA GLY A 245 -22.44 -10.31 -9.49
C GLY A 245 -21.76 -9.33 -8.51
N GLY A 246 -20.57 -9.65 -8.01
CA GLY A 246 -19.82 -8.80 -7.10
C GLY A 246 -20.37 -8.80 -5.67
N CYS A 247 -19.76 -7.98 -4.82
CA CYS A 247 -20.16 -7.83 -3.42
C CYS A 247 -20.34 -6.36 -3.02
N LEU A 248 -20.87 -5.53 -3.92
CA LEU A 248 -21.09 -4.11 -3.66
C LEU A 248 -21.91 -3.88 -2.38
N GLY A 249 -23.02 -4.60 -2.22
CA GLY A 249 -24.01 -4.36 -1.17
C GLY A 249 -25.15 -3.46 -1.64
N ASP A 250 -26.01 -3.06 -0.70
CA ASP A 250 -27.15 -2.20 -0.99
C ASP A 250 -26.72 -0.72 -0.96
N ILE A 251 -26.99 0.01 -2.05
CA ILE A 251 -26.74 1.45 -2.22
C ILE A 251 -28.04 2.20 -2.52
#